data_AF-A0A9P6BCU2-F1
#
_entry.id   AF-A0A9P6BCU2-F1
#
_cell.length_a   1.000
_cell.length_b   1.000
_cell.length_c   1.000
_cell.angle_alpha   90.00
_cell.angle_beta   90.00
_cell.angle_gamma   90.00
#
_symmetry.space_group_name_H-M   'P 1'
#
loop_
_entity.id
_entity.type
_entity.pdbx_description
1 polymer ?
#
loop_
_entity_poly.entity_id
_entity_poly.type
_entity_poly.pdbx_seq_one_letter_code
_entity_poly.pdbx_strand_id
1 'polypeptide(L)'
;MNTLQVVPDIVSHFFVQSALPKPAFEKAKEIINSTINAYSKGFQPNQPNQPYDWLKEDTRKGALAKITNLRQIIGYSYSGPDNRDPSSIDEFYSGLKFDGHDNFGNQAHLKTFRAQQELRKLHKDRKKEDEIDPLHMEWTAIENNAGNLKETNTIMLPAANMLSPIFNVDFPGYLNYGALGTTAAHEVGHSFDNTGIDFDGAGQKSDWFNSSREAFNDRTQCLIKQFSNFTIKGPDGGDYPLNGTLKLGENIADEGGIDKAYDAWFERYQSDPQSKKYNNKRLPKLEEYSPEQMFFIQYARSWCSGPNPNNLSGLLNDVHSPPRWRIIGVLQNSQDFARAFNCEPGSYMNPLKTKDKNTKCSVWSKTV
;
A
#
# COMPACT_ATOMS: atom_id res chain seq x y z
N MET A 1 -16.81 -6.92 25.06
CA MET A 1 -16.34 -7.01 23.67
C MET A 1 -16.84 -5.79 22.92
N ASN A 2 -16.05 -5.24 22.01
CA ASN A 2 -16.46 -4.08 21.18
C ASN A 2 -17.42 -4.57 20.07
N THR A 3 -18.46 -3.78 19.74
CA THR A 3 -19.40 -4.02 18.62
C THR A 3 -18.68 -4.38 17.32
N LEU A 4 -17.58 -3.69 16.99
CA LEU A 4 -16.77 -3.96 15.80
C LEU A 4 -16.24 -5.40 15.78
N GLN A 5 -15.87 -5.94 16.93
CA GLN A 5 -15.32 -7.30 17.03
C GLN A 5 -16.40 -8.37 16.95
N VAL A 6 -17.66 -8.06 17.26
CA VAL A 6 -18.75 -9.05 17.38
C VAL A 6 -19.70 -9.07 16.18
N VAL A 7 -19.96 -7.92 15.57
CA VAL A 7 -20.80 -7.77 14.37
C VAL A 7 -20.12 -6.87 13.32
N PRO A 8 -18.92 -7.25 12.84
CA PRO A 8 -18.09 -6.39 11.99
C PRO A 8 -18.79 -5.92 10.72
N ASP A 9 -19.62 -6.75 10.10
CA ASP A 9 -20.31 -6.40 8.84
C ASP A 9 -21.39 -5.34 9.05
N ILE A 10 -22.09 -5.35 10.21
CA ILE A 10 -23.07 -4.31 10.56
C ILE A 10 -22.36 -2.97 10.71
N VAL A 11 -21.24 -2.93 11.41
CA VAL A 11 -20.49 -1.67 11.58
C VAL A 11 -19.89 -1.22 10.24
N SER A 12 -19.38 -2.16 9.45
CA SER A 12 -18.85 -1.89 8.10
C SER A 12 -19.93 -1.33 7.18
N HIS A 13 -21.18 -1.80 7.28
CA HIS A 13 -22.30 -1.29 6.48
C HIS A 13 -22.51 0.22 6.67
N PHE A 14 -22.69 0.64 7.92
CA PHE A 14 -22.86 2.07 8.23
C PHE A 14 -21.61 2.88 7.87
N PHE A 15 -20.43 2.31 8.09
CA PHE A 15 -19.19 2.98 7.75
C PHE A 15 -19.05 3.20 6.25
N VAL A 16 -19.26 2.17 5.42
CA VAL A 16 -19.19 2.25 3.95
C VAL A 16 -20.18 3.29 3.41
N GLN A 17 -21.41 3.32 3.92
CA GLN A 17 -22.40 4.33 3.52
C GLN A 17 -21.93 5.76 3.80
N SER A 18 -21.24 5.98 4.91
CA SER A 18 -20.75 7.32 5.29
C SER A 18 -19.42 7.70 4.60
N ALA A 19 -18.49 6.74 4.49
CA ALA A 19 -17.12 6.96 4.05
C ALA A 19 -16.94 6.89 2.53
N LEU A 20 -17.81 6.16 1.82
CA LEU A 20 -17.65 5.88 0.39
C LEU A 20 -18.87 6.31 -0.44
N PRO A 21 -19.22 7.60 -0.48
CA PRO A 21 -20.16 8.07 -1.49
C PRO A 21 -19.62 7.77 -2.89
N LYS A 22 -20.52 7.49 -3.85
CA LYS A 22 -20.15 7.04 -5.20
C LYS A 22 -19.01 7.85 -5.87
N PRO A 23 -19.00 9.20 -5.85
CA PRO A 23 -17.92 9.98 -6.45
C PRO A 23 -16.55 9.75 -5.80
N ALA A 24 -16.51 9.59 -4.47
CA ALA A 24 -15.28 9.31 -3.73
C ALA A 24 -14.73 7.93 -4.11
N PHE A 25 -15.61 6.92 -4.16
CA PHE A 25 -15.24 5.56 -4.54
C PHE A 25 -14.68 5.47 -5.97
N GLU A 26 -15.35 6.08 -6.94
CA GLU A 26 -14.88 6.06 -8.34
C GLU A 26 -13.53 6.77 -8.50
N LYS A 27 -13.33 7.92 -7.84
CA LYS A 27 -12.04 8.64 -7.88
C LYS A 27 -10.93 7.84 -7.19
N ALA A 28 -11.21 7.21 -6.05
CA ALA A 28 -10.23 6.33 -5.38
C ALA A 28 -9.83 5.15 -6.28
N LYS A 29 -10.79 4.48 -6.92
CA LYS A 29 -10.54 3.40 -7.89
C LYS A 29 -9.74 3.88 -9.10
N GLU A 30 -10.00 5.08 -9.61
CA GLU A 30 -9.22 5.67 -10.69
C GLU A 30 -7.74 5.82 -10.30
N ILE A 31 -7.48 6.34 -9.10
CA ILE A 31 -6.11 6.52 -8.57
C ILE A 31 -5.41 5.17 -8.40
N ILE A 32 -6.05 4.20 -7.75
CA ILE A 32 -5.50 2.85 -7.53
C ILE A 32 -5.18 2.17 -8.86
N ASN A 33 -6.10 2.21 -9.84
CA ASN A 33 -5.84 1.63 -11.15
C ASN A 33 -4.70 2.33 -11.90
N SER A 34 -4.57 3.65 -11.74
CA SER A 34 -3.48 4.38 -12.38
C SER A 34 -2.10 4.03 -11.82
N THR A 35 -1.97 3.70 -10.53
CA THR A 35 -0.70 3.27 -9.94
C THR A 35 -0.33 1.85 -10.38
N ILE A 36 -1.30 0.93 -10.47
CA ILE A 36 -1.12 -0.40 -11.08
C ILE A 36 -0.65 -0.26 -12.53
N ASN A 37 -1.27 0.63 -13.30
CA ASN A 37 -0.87 0.90 -14.68
C ASN A 37 0.56 1.47 -14.78
N ALA A 38 1.00 2.29 -13.82
CA ALA A 38 2.37 2.80 -13.79
C ALA A 38 3.40 1.67 -13.58
N TYR A 39 3.13 0.70 -12.70
CA TYR A 39 3.94 -0.51 -12.61
C TYR A 39 3.93 -1.31 -13.92
N SER A 40 2.75 -1.53 -14.51
CA SER A 40 2.59 -2.29 -15.76
C SER A 40 3.41 -1.68 -16.90
N LYS A 41 3.35 -0.34 -17.06
CA LYS A 41 4.17 0.41 -18.01
C LYS A 41 5.66 0.18 -17.76
N GLY A 42 6.13 0.23 -16.52
CA GLY A 42 7.53 -0.03 -16.18
C GLY A 42 8.03 -1.40 -16.66
N PHE A 43 7.16 -2.42 -16.63
CA PHE A 43 7.49 -3.75 -17.13
C PHE A 43 7.42 -3.87 -18.65
N GLN A 44 6.75 -2.98 -19.39
CA GLN A 44 6.70 -3.09 -20.85
C GLN A 44 8.10 -2.96 -21.48
N PRO A 45 8.37 -3.65 -22.60
CA PRO A 45 9.62 -3.46 -23.34
C PRO A 45 9.68 -2.06 -23.96
N ASN A 46 10.90 -1.59 -24.27
CA ASN A 46 11.16 -0.35 -25.01
C ASN A 46 10.58 0.94 -24.39
N GLN A 47 10.38 0.96 -23.06
CA GLN A 47 10.02 2.20 -22.39
C GLN A 47 11.16 3.22 -22.46
N PRO A 48 10.85 4.53 -22.58
CA PRO A 48 11.83 5.59 -22.42
C PRO A 48 12.59 5.40 -21.09
N ASN A 49 13.92 5.52 -21.14
CA ASN A 49 14.83 5.35 -20.00
C ASN A 49 14.85 3.95 -19.34
N GLN A 50 14.15 2.95 -19.89
CA GLN A 50 14.11 1.54 -19.44
C GLN A 50 14.25 1.36 -17.92
N PRO A 51 13.24 1.71 -17.11
CA PRO A 51 13.36 1.73 -15.65
C PRO A 51 13.78 0.37 -15.07
N TYR A 52 13.44 -0.73 -15.75
CA TYR A 52 13.80 -2.10 -15.36
C TYR A 52 14.69 -2.79 -16.42
N ASP A 53 15.69 -2.10 -16.95
CA ASP A 53 16.67 -2.62 -17.92
C ASP A 53 17.38 -3.91 -17.47
N TRP A 54 17.50 -4.11 -16.16
CA TRP A 54 18.10 -5.27 -15.52
C TRP A 54 17.24 -6.54 -15.56
N LEU A 55 15.95 -6.43 -15.85
CA LEU A 55 15.06 -7.59 -15.99
C LEU A 55 15.29 -8.30 -17.33
N LYS A 56 15.48 -9.63 -17.24
CA LYS A 56 15.45 -10.52 -18.40
C LYS A 56 14.03 -10.60 -18.98
N GLU A 57 13.94 -10.98 -20.26
CA GLU A 57 12.69 -10.96 -21.02
C GLU A 57 11.61 -11.91 -20.45
N ASP A 58 12.01 -13.09 -20.01
CA ASP A 58 11.13 -14.08 -19.36
C ASP A 58 10.58 -13.57 -18.02
N THR A 59 11.45 -12.99 -17.16
CA THR A 59 11.01 -12.36 -15.91
C THR A 59 10.03 -11.22 -16.19
N ARG A 60 10.31 -10.41 -17.22
CA ARG A 60 9.44 -9.31 -17.65
C ARG A 60 8.05 -9.80 -18.08
N LYS A 61 7.98 -10.89 -18.85
CA LYS A 61 6.70 -11.53 -19.21
C LYS A 61 5.95 -12.02 -17.98
N GLY A 62 6.65 -12.65 -17.03
CA GLY A 62 6.08 -13.08 -15.76
C GLY A 62 5.51 -11.92 -14.93
N ALA A 63 6.25 -10.81 -14.85
CA ALA A 63 5.80 -9.61 -14.13
C ALA A 63 4.55 -8.98 -14.77
N LEU A 64 4.50 -8.92 -16.10
CA LEU A 64 3.31 -8.46 -16.84
C LEU A 64 2.11 -9.38 -16.65
N ALA A 65 2.32 -10.69 -16.67
CA ALA A 65 1.25 -11.66 -16.39
C ALA A 65 0.75 -11.51 -14.94
N LYS A 66 1.66 -11.35 -13.99
CA LYS A 66 1.34 -11.14 -12.57
C LYS A 66 0.52 -9.88 -12.35
N ILE A 67 0.93 -8.74 -12.92
CA ILE A 67 0.18 -7.49 -12.74
C ILE A 67 -1.16 -7.49 -13.47
N THR A 68 -1.25 -8.15 -14.62
CA THR A 68 -2.51 -8.29 -15.37
C THR A 68 -3.55 -9.08 -14.58
N ASN A 69 -3.10 -10.07 -13.80
CA ASN A 69 -3.96 -10.89 -12.94
C ASN A 69 -4.11 -10.35 -11.51
N LEU A 70 -3.58 -9.15 -11.22
CA LEU A 70 -3.66 -8.56 -9.89
C LEU A 70 -5.11 -8.23 -9.56
N ARG A 71 -5.60 -8.81 -8.46
CA ARG A 71 -6.96 -8.57 -7.95
C ARG A 71 -6.96 -7.40 -6.99
N GLN A 72 -8.13 -6.78 -6.84
CA GLN A 72 -8.32 -5.60 -6.00
C GLN A 72 -9.57 -5.75 -5.16
N ILE A 73 -9.43 -5.56 -3.84
CA ILE A 73 -10.56 -5.38 -2.93
C ILE A 73 -10.49 -3.95 -2.41
N ILE A 74 -11.49 -3.14 -2.76
CA ILE A 74 -11.48 -1.69 -2.51
C ILE A 74 -12.71 -1.34 -1.70
N GLY A 75 -12.50 -0.76 -0.53
CA GLY A 75 -13.53 -0.26 0.37
C GLY A 75 -14.05 -1.30 1.36
N TYR A 76 -14.52 -2.42 0.86
CA TYR A 76 -15.22 -3.44 1.65
C TYR A 76 -15.00 -4.83 1.05
N SER A 77 -15.22 -5.89 1.84
CA SER A 77 -15.09 -7.25 1.34
C SER A 77 -16.16 -7.55 0.30
N TYR A 78 -15.80 -8.28 -0.75
CA TYR A 78 -16.76 -8.79 -1.74
C TYR A 78 -17.17 -10.24 -1.45
N SER A 79 -16.76 -10.77 -0.28
CA SER A 79 -17.14 -12.07 0.25
C SER A 79 -17.90 -11.87 1.57
N GLY A 80 -18.89 -12.73 1.84
CA GLY A 80 -19.82 -12.53 2.96
C GLY A 80 -21.03 -11.65 2.59
N PRO A 81 -21.69 -11.01 3.58
CA PRO A 81 -22.82 -10.14 3.30
C PRO A 81 -22.37 -8.85 2.60
N ASP A 82 -23.16 -8.36 1.65
CA ASP A 82 -22.84 -7.10 0.95
C ASP A 82 -23.00 -5.92 1.91
N ASN A 83 -21.89 -5.33 2.33
CA ASN A 83 -21.89 -4.18 3.23
C ASN A 83 -22.60 -2.94 2.65
N ARG A 84 -23.02 -2.93 1.39
CA ARG A 84 -23.83 -1.85 0.81
C ARG A 84 -25.34 -2.10 0.91
N ASP A 85 -25.75 -3.35 1.06
CA ASP A 85 -27.16 -3.75 1.04
C ASP A 85 -27.62 -4.11 2.46
N PRO A 86 -28.49 -3.29 3.08
CA PRO A 86 -29.01 -3.58 4.42
C PRO A 86 -29.76 -4.92 4.46
N SER A 87 -30.40 -5.34 3.36
CA SER A 87 -31.14 -6.60 3.30
C SER A 87 -30.19 -7.80 3.38
N SER A 88 -29.02 -7.71 2.74
CA SER A 88 -27.97 -8.73 2.83
C SER A 88 -27.41 -8.87 4.24
N ILE A 89 -27.27 -7.74 4.95
CA ILE A 89 -26.83 -7.72 6.35
C ILE A 89 -27.89 -8.35 7.26
N ASP A 90 -29.17 -7.96 7.11
CA ASP A 90 -30.27 -8.51 7.90
C ASP A 90 -30.44 -10.01 7.69
N GLU A 91 -30.35 -10.49 6.43
CA GLU A 91 -30.42 -11.92 6.11
C GLU A 91 -29.29 -12.70 6.80
N PHE A 92 -28.06 -12.19 6.72
CA PHE A 92 -26.88 -12.83 7.31
C PHE A 92 -27.01 -12.98 8.84
N TYR A 93 -27.59 -11.98 9.52
CA TYR A 93 -27.76 -11.96 10.97
C TYR A 93 -29.14 -12.38 11.47
N SER A 94 -30.05 -12.85 10.59
CA SER A 94 -31.45 -13.18 10.90
C SER A 94 -31.68 -14.15 12.08
N GLY A 95 -30.69 -14.99 12.40
CA GLY A 95 -30.72 -15.92 13.53
C GLY A 95 -30.28 -15.33 14.88
N LEU A 96 -29.78 -14.11 14.93
CA LEU A 96 -29.34 -13.44 16.15
C LEU A 96 -30.44 -12.53 16.70
N LYS A 97 -30.67 -12.63 18.01
CA LYS A 97 -31.52 -11.71 18.76
C LYS A 97 -30.70 -11.09 19.88
N PHE A 98 -30.73 -9.76 19.94
CA PHE A 98 -30.05 -9.00 20.97
C PHE A 98 -31.05 -8.46 21.99
N ASP A 99 -30.69 -8.54 23.27
CA ASP A 99 -31.40 -7.90 24.38
C ASP A 99 -30.54 -6.74 24.91
N GLY A 100 -31.12 -5.54 24.96
CA GLY A 100 -30.44 -4.34 25.47
C GLY A 100 -30.06 -4.42 26.96
N HIS A 101 -30.63 -5.37 27.70
CA HIS A 101 -30.39 -5.58 29.12
C HIS A 101 -29.56 -6.83 29.45
N ASP A 102 -29.26 -7.69 28.46
CA ASP A 102 -28.49 -8.93 28.67
C ASP A 102 -27.23 -9.01 27.79
N ASN A 103 -26.19 -8.30 28.24
CA ASN A 103 -24.89 -8.33 27.57
C ASN A 103 -24.24 -9.74 27.58
N PHE A 104 -24.48 -10.56 28.62
CA PHE A 104 -23.86 -11.88 28.70
C PHE A 104 -24.52 -12.86 27.72
N GLY A 105 -25.86 -12.92 27.70
CA GLY A 105 -26.61 -13.73 26.75
C GLY A 105 -26.35 -13.32 25.30
N ASN A 106 -26.26 -12.03 25.01
CA ASN A 106 -25.86 -11.54 23.69
C ASN A 106 -24.51 -12.12 23.24
N GLN A 107 -23.51 -12.11 24.12
CA GLN A 107 -22.19 -12.67 23.82
C GLN A 107 -22.23 -14.20 23.64
N ALA A 108 -23.04 -14.91 24.42
CA ALA A 108 -23.22 -16.35 24.27
C ALA A 108 -23.87 -16.68 22.91
N HIS A 109 -24.96 -15.99 22.55
CA HIS A 109 -25.64 -16.15 21.26
C HIS A 109 -24.71 -15.86 20.08
N LEU A 110 -23.91 -14.79 20.16
CA LEU A 110 -22.91 -14.45 19.14
C LEU A 110 -21.87 -15.55 18.95
N LYS A 111 -21.33 -16.10 20.05
CA LYS A 111 -20.37 -17.21 19.98
C LYS A 111 -20.99 -18.46 19.35
N THR A 112 -22.23 -18.80 19.73
CA THR A 112 -22.96 -19.92 19.14
C THR A 112 -23.19 -19.71 17.65
N PHE A 113 -23.63 -18.51 17.24
CA PHE A 113 -23.84 -18.18 15.83
C PHE A 113 -22.56 -18.32 14.99
N ARG A 114 -21.42 -17.80 15.48
CA ARG A 114 -20.13 -17.95 14.81
C ARG A 114 -19.69 -19.40 14.72
N ALA A 115 -19.79 -20.16 15.82
CA ALA A 115 -19.47 -21.58 15.81
C ALA A 115 -20.33 -22.34 14.79
N GLN A 116 -21.61 -22.02 14.68
CA GLN A 116 -22.49 -22.61 13.66
C GLN A 116 -22.09 -22.21 12.23
N GLN A 117 -21.65 -20.97 12.00
CA GLN A 117 -21.15 -20.55 10.68
C GLN A 117 -19.89 -21.34 10.29
N GLU A 118 -18.92 -21.47 11.18
CA GLU A 118 -17.70 -22.24 10.92
C GLU A 118 -18.00 -23.73 10.73
N LEU A 119 -18.91 -24.32 11.52
CA LEU A 119 -19.37 -25.70 11.32
C LEU A 119 -20.09 -25.89 9.98
N ARG A 120 -20.90 -24.90 9.55
CA ARG A 120 -21.54 -24.91 8.22
C ARG A 120 -20.54 -24.77 7.08
N LYS A 121 -19.42 -24.06 7.30
CA LYS A 121 -18.31 -24.05 6.35
C LYS A 121 -17.78 -25.47 6.26
N LEU A 122 -17.29 -26.09 7.34
CA LEU A 122 -16.72 -27.46 7.35
C LEU A 122 -17.59 -28.59 6.74
N HIS A 123 -18.90 -28.39 6.63
CA HIS A 123 -19.83 -29.33 5.98
C HIS A 123 -19.98 -29.14 4.47
N LYS A 124 -19.54 -28.01 3.91
CA LYS A 124 -19.45 -27.78 2.47
C LYS A 124 -18.19 -28.49 1.93
N ASP A 125 -18.10 -28.64 0.61
CA ASP A 125 -17.08 -29.46 -0.03
C ASP A 125 -15.66 -29.03 0.37
N ARG A 126 -14.96 -29.86 1.17
CA ARG A 126 -13.58 -29.62 1.64
C ARG A 126 -12.60 -29.19 0.54
N LYS A 127 -12.81 -29.63 -0.71
CA LYS A 127 -11.95 -29.28 -1.85
C LYS A 127 -11.95 -27.78 -2.20
N LYS A 128 -12.99 -27.02 -1.83
CA LYS A 128 -13.08 -25.57 -2.04
C LYS A 128 -12.68 -24.76 -0.80
N GLU A 129 -12.49 -25.41 0.36
CA GLU A 129 -12.18 -24.73 1.63
C GLU A 129 -10.69 -24.49 1.85
N ASP A 130 -9.82 -25.27 1.21
CA ASP A 130 -8.37 -25.02 1.24
C ASP A 130 -7.95 -23.86 0.31
N GLU A 131 -8.84 -23.42 -0.59
CA GLU A 131 -8.60 -22.26 -1.45
C GLU A 131 -8.94 -20.96 -0.69
N ILE A 132 -7.96 -20.08 -0.56
CA ILE A 132 -8.18 -18.75 0.00
C ILE A 132 -9.09 -17.97 -0.96
N ASP A 133 -10.25 -17.52 -0.48
CA ASP A 133 -11.16 -16.69 -1.27
C ASP A 133 -10.45 -15.37 -1.67
N PRO A 134 -10.15 -15.17 -2.95
CA PRO A 134 -9.37 -14.02 -3.41
C PRO A 134 -10.15 -12.69 -3.32
N LEU A 135 -11.43 -12.74 -2.97
CA LEU A 135 -12.31 -11.58 -2.80
C LEU A 135 -12.69 -11.32 -1.34
N HIS A 136 -12.17 -12.13 -0.42
CA HIS A 136 -12.31 -11.92 1.02
C HIS A 136 -11.29 -10.88 1.52
N MET A 137 -11.77 -9.93 2.32
CA MET A 137 -10.91 -8.97 3.01
C MET A 137 -10.77 -9.44 4.46
N GLU A 138 -9.55 -9.68 4.91
CA GLU A 138 -9.30 -10.11 6.29
C GLU A 138 -9.68 -9.03 7.31
N TRP A 139 -9.64 -7.77 6.88
CA TRP A 139 -10.01 -6.60 7.68
C TRP A 139 -11.42 -6.10 7.38
N THR A 140 -11.98 -5.39 8.36
CA THR A 140 -13.24 -4.66 8.18
C THR A 140 -13.01 -3.39 7.36
N ALA A 141 -14.08 -2.81 6.79
CA ALA A 141 -14.01 -1.57 6.02
C ALA A 141 -13.43 -0.38 6.82
N ILE A 142 -13.46 -0.46 8.15
CA ILE A 142 -13.04 0.59 9.10
C ILE A 142 -11.54 0.55 9.38
N GLU A 143 -10.87 -0.56 9.03
CA GLU A 143 -9.45 -0.72 9.32
C GLU A 143 -8.63 0.29 8.50
N ASN A 144 -7.89 1.15 9.19
CA ASN A 144 -7.00 2.11 8.53
C ASN A 144 -5.64 1.46 8.24
N ASN A 145 -5.66 0.46 7.38
CA ASN A 145 -4.49 -0.27 6.91
C ASN A 145 -4.67 -0.63 5.45
N ALA A 146 -3.65 -1.15 4.79
CA ALA A 146 -3.75 -1.76 3.46
C ALA A 146 -2.89 -3.04 3.44
N GLY A 147 -3.06 -3.87 2.41
CA GLY A 147 -2.30 -5.10 2.35
C GLY A 147 -2.23 -5.74 0.97
N ASN A 148 -1.25 -6.61 0.81
CA ASN A 148 -1.09 -7.50 -0.34
C ASN A 148 -1.11 -8.96 0.13
N LEU A 149 -2.00 -9.75 -0.45
CA LEU A 149 -2.07 -11.19 -0.24
C LEU A 149 -1.47 -11.92 -1.44
N LYS A 150 -0.20 -12.29 -1.32
CA LYS A 150 0.58 -12.91 -2.40
C LYS A 150 0.01 -14.26 -2.87
N GLU A 151 -0.59 -15.03 -1.96
CA GLU A 151 -1.21 -16.34 -2.23
C GLU A 151 -2.44 -16.23 -3.15
N THR A 152 -3.03 -15.04 -3.27
CA THR A 152 -4.14 -14.77 -4.18
C THR A 152 -3.83 -13.66 -5.17
N ASN A 153 -2.61 -13.09 -5.14
CA ASN A 153 -2.21 -11.93 -5.91
C ASN A 153 -3.25 -10.80 -5.83
N THR A 154 -3.61 -10.42 -4.60
CA THR A 154 -4.70 -9.46 -4.31
C THR A 154 -4.19 -8.31 -3.46
N ILE A 155 -4.49 -7.07 -3.86
CA ILE A 155 -4.33 -5.90 -2.98
C ILE A 155 -5.66 -5.54 -2.30
N MET A 156 -5.59 -5.10 -1.06
CA MET A 156 -6.73 -4.75 -0.21
C MET A 156 -6.58 -3.34 0.33
N LEU A 157 -7.58 -2.50 0.08
CA LEU A 157 -7.66 -1.14 0.61
C LEU A 157 -9.05 -0.90 1.23
N PRO A 158 -9.23 -1.14 2.54
CA PRO A 158 -10.45 -0.79 3.26
C PRO A 158 -10.88 0.67 3.09
N ALA A 159 -12.17 0.93 3.30
CA ALA A 159 -12.82 2.24 3.13
C ALA A 159 -12.17 3.35 3.95
N ALA A 160 -11.57 3.02 5.11
CA ALA A 160 -10.91 4.01 5.96
C ALA A 160 -9.73 4.72 5.26
N ASN A 161 -9.08 4.11 4.28
CA ASN A 161 -8.04 4.76 3.46
C ASN A 161 -8.60 5.86 2.55
N MET A 162 -9.92 5.89 2.34
CA MET A 162 -10.61 6.85 1.49
C MET A 162 -11.19 8.01 2.30
N LEU A 163 -10.62 8.26 3.49
CA LEU A 163 -10.95 9.38 4.36
C LEU A 163 -9.78 10.37 4.44
N SER A 164 -10.11 11.60 4.81
CA SER A 164 -9.09 12.63 5.07
C SER A 164 -8.30 12.29 6.35
N PRO A 165 -6.98 12.54 6.38
CA PRO A 165 -6.19 13.29 5.41
C PRO A 165 -5.57 12.47 4.27
N ILE A 166 -5.82 11.15 4.19
CA ILE A 166 -5.24 10.27 3.15
C ILE A 166 -5.88 10.53 1.79
N PHE A 167 -7.20 10.72 1.77
CA PHE A 167 -7.95 10.98 0.54
C PHE A 167 -9.08 11.98 0.78
N ASN A 168 -9.38 12.74 -0.26
CA ASN A 168 -10.63 13.48 -0.36
C ASN A 168 -11.01 13.65 -1.83
N VAL A 169 -12.30 13.47 -2.14
CA VAL A 169 -12.82 13.60 -3.50
C VAL A 169 -12.61 15.00 -4.07
N ASP A 170 -12.53 16.03 -3.22
CA ASP A 170 -12.34 17.42 -3.62
C ASP A 170 -10.87 17.85 -3.65
N PHE A 171 -9.96 17.05 -3.09
CA PHE A 171 -8.54 17.39 -3.12
C PHE A 171 -7.97 17.37 -4.54
N PRO A 172 -7.03 18.30 -4.86
CA PRO A 172 -6.18 18.20 -6.03
C PRO A 172 -5.52 16.83 -6.17
N GLY A 173 -5.22 16.43 -7.41
CA GLY A 173 -4.61 15.13 -7.69
C GLY A 173 -3.33 14.87 -6.89
N TYR A 174 -2.42 15.85 -6.81
CA TYR A 174 -1.13 15.69 -6.15
C TYR A 174 -1.25 15.31 -4.67
N LEU A 175 -2.32 15.74 -3.96
CA LEU A 175 -2.54 15.34 -2.58
C LEU A 175 -3.04 13.90 -2.48
N ASN A 176 -4.05 13.53 -3.27
CA ASN A 176 -4.59 12.17 -3.22
C ASN A 176 -3.56 11.13 -3.69
N TYR A 177 -2.78 11.45 -4.71
CA TYR A 177 -1.71 10.57 -5.17
C TYR A 177 -0.54 10.51 -4.19
N GLY A 178 -0.19 11.62 -3.54
CA GLY A 178 0.87 11.68 -2.54
C GLY A 178 0.57 10.87 -1.27
N ALA A 179 -0.70 10.51 -1.00
CA ALA A 179 -1.07 9.65 0.12
C ALA A 179 -1.73 8.34 -0.37
N LEU A 180 -3.03 8.34 -0.72
CA LEU A 180 -3.72 7.13 -1.22
C LEU A 180 -3.00 6.48 -2.41
N GLY A 181 -2.49 7.26 -3.36
CA GLY A 181 -1.75 6.74 -4.50
C GLY A 181 -0.47 6.01 -4.06
N THR A 182 0.30 6.57 -3.13
CA THR A 182 1.50 5.92 -2.57
C THR A 182 1.16 4.66 -1.78
N THR A 183 0.08 4.65 -0.99
CA THR A 183 -0.40 3.45 -0.29
C THR A 183 -0.79 2.36 -1.28
N ALA A 184 -1.60 2.68 -2.29
CA ALA A 184 -2.00 1.71 -3.31
C ALA A 184 -0.81 1.15 -4.10
N ALA A 185 0.13 2.01 -4.47
CA ALA A 185 1.34 1.61 -5.18
C ALA A 185 2.27 0.77 -4.30
N HIS A 186 2.36 1.06 -3.00
CA HIS A 186 3.10 0.25 -2.02
C HIS A 186 2.55 -1.19 -1.98
N GLU A 187 1.23 -1.37 -1.92
CA GLU A 187 0.63 -2.72 -1.97
C GLU A 187 0.90 -3.46 -3.28
N VAL A 188 0.99 -2.75 -4.41
CA VAL A 188 1.44 -3.36 -5.67
C VAL A 188 2.92 -3.75 -5.59
N GLY A 189 3.73 -2.94 -4.93
CA GLY A 189 5.15 -3.20 -4.65
C GLY A 189 5.39 -4.52 -3.92
N HIS A 190 4.52 -4.89 -2.97
CA HIS A 190 4.59 -6.19 -2.29
C HIS A 190 4.44 -7.39 -3.23
N SER A 191 3.71 -7.27 -4.34
CA SER A 191 3.69 -8.34 -5.36
C SER A 191 5.07 -8.60 -5.98
N PHE A 192 6.03 -7.69 -5.80
CA PHE A 192 7.37 -7.73 -6.39
C PHE A 192 8.49 -7.50 -5.35
N ASP A 193 8.19 -7.61 -4.05
CA ASP A 193 9.23 -7.54 -3.01
C ASP A 193 10.01 -8.87 -2.86
N ASN A 194 10.92 -8.96 -1.90
CA ASN A 194 11.78 -10.13 -1.70
C ASN A 194 11.05 -11.43 -1.37
N THR A 195 9.76 -11.38 -1.04
CA THR A 195 8.89 -12.56 -0.87
C THR A 195 7.83 -12.65 -1.97
N GLY A 196 7.36 -11.51 -2.49
CA GLY A 196 6.37 -11.44 -3.55
C GLY A 196 6.86 -12.05 -4.85
N ILE A 197 8.16 -11.88 -5.18
CA ILE A 197 8.74 -12.48 -6.39
C ILE A 197 8.76 -14.02 -6.40
N ASP A 198 8.50 -14.67 -5.27
CA ASP A 198 8.39 -16.13 -5.20
C ASP A 198 7.02 -16.66 -5.67
N PHE A 199 6.03 -15.77 -5.84
CA PHE A 199 4.67 -16.12 -6.23
C PHE A 199 4.34 -15.57 -7.62
N ASP A 200 3.71 -16.36 -8.49
CA ASP A 200 3.28 -15.92 -9.82
C ASP A 200 1.93 -15.17 -9.79
N GLY A 201 1.39 -14.87 -10.98
CA GLY A 201 0.11 -14.20 -11.15
C GLY A 201 -1.11 -14.98 -10.71
N ALA A 202 -0.99 -16.30 -10.48
CA ALA A 202 -2.05 -17.12 -9.91
C ALA A 202 -1.94 -17.19 -8.38
N GLY A 203 -0.90 -16.62 -7.77
CA GLY A 203 -0.62 -16.72 -6.35
C GLY A 203 0.03 -18.05 -5.95
N GLN A 204 0.63 -18.76 -6.90
CA GLN A 204 1.35 -20.02 -6.62
C GLN A 204 2.85 -19.78 -6.57
N LYS A 205 3.56 -20.51 -5.70
CA LYS A 205 5.01 -20.46 -5.68
C LYS A 205 5.59 -21.06 -6.96
N SER A 206 6.44 -20.31 -7.67
CA SER A 206 7.10 -20.79 -8.88
C SER A 206 8.38 -20.01 -9.19
N ASP A 207 9.25 -20.59 -10.02
CA ASP A 207 10.56 -20.02 -10.37
C ASP A 207 10.51 -19.00 -11.53
N TRP A 208 9.37 -18.33 -11.73
CA TRP A 208 9.16 -17.40 -12.85
C TRP A 208 10.13 -16.20 -12.87
N PHE A 209 10.73 -15.88 -11.73
CA PHE A 209 11.67 -14.76 -11.54
C PHE A 209 13.15 -15.17 -11.60
N ASN A 210 13.46 -16.47 -11.76
CA ASN A 210 14.80 -17.01 -11.53
C ASN A 210 15.90 -16.30 -12.35
N SER A 211 15.64 -15.98 -13.61
CA SER A 211 16.62 -15.39 -14.53
C SER A 211 17.07 -13.96 -14.16
N SER A 212 16.30 -13.24 -13.35
CA SER A 212 16.64 -11.89 -12.87
C SER A 212 16.91 -11.84 -11.36
N ARG A 213 16.89 -12.99 -10.66
CA ARG A 213 16.99 -13.04 -9.20
C ARG A 213 18.33 -12.52 -8.66
N GLU A 214 19.44 -12.84 -9.32
CA GLU A 214 20.75 -12.33 -8.94
C GLU A 214 20.80 -10.79 -9.02
N ALA A 215 20.36 -10.21 -10.14
CA ALA A 215 20.29 -8.77 -10.32
C ALA A 215 19.34 -8.07 -9.32
N PHE A 216 18.23 -8.72 -8.95
CA PHE A 216 17.35 -8.24 -7.89
C PHE A 216 18.03 -8.26 -6.52
N ASN A 217 18.73 -9.35 -6.19
CA ASN A 217 19.47 -9.47 -4.94
C ASN A 217 20.55 -8.37 -4.85
N ASP A 218 21.30 -8.13 -5.92
CA ASP A 218 22.34 -7.08 -5.96
C ASP A 218 21.77 -5.69 -5.70
N ARG A 219 20.61 -5.38 -6.28
CA ARG A 219 19.93 -4.09 -6.10
C ARG A 219 19.37 -3.94 -4.69
N THR A 220 18.76 -4.99 -4.15
CA THR A 220 18.20 -4.98 -2.79
C THR A 220 19.28 -4.88 -1.71
N GLN A 221 20.52 -5.35 -1.97
CA GLN A 221 21.66 -5.08 -1.09
C GLN A 221 21.91 -3.59 -0.87
N CYS A 222 21.60 -2.73 -1.84
CA CYS A 222 21.69 -1.29 -1.65
C CYS A 222 20.74 -0.81 -0.55
N LEU A 223 19.45 -1.22 -0.62
CA LEU A 223 18.44 -0.84 0.37
C LEU A 223 18.78 -1.40 1.76
N ILE A 224 19.24 -2.65 1.85
CA ILE A 224 19.71 -3.23 3.12
C ILE A 224 20.79 -2.34 3.74
N LYS A 225 21.83 -1.99 2.96
CA LYS A 225 22.94 -1.16 3.45
C LYS A 225 22.49 0.25 3.81
N GLN A 226 21.64 0.87 2.98
CA GLN A 226 21.11 2.22 3.22
C GLN A 226 20.36 2.26 4.55
N PHE A 227 19.37 1.40 4.73
CA PHE A 227 18.52 1.43 5.92
C PHE A 227 19.23 0.94 7.17
N SER A 228 20.24 0.07 7.06
CA SER A 228 21.07 -0.35 8.22
C SER A 228 21.94 0.79 8.78
N ASN A 229 22.16 1.87 8.02
CA ASN A 229 22.87 3.05 8.49
C ASN A 229 21.98 4.04 9.24
N PHE A 230 20.66 3.82 9.28
CA PHE A 230 19.74 4.64 10.06
C PHE A 230 19.62 4.13 11.50
N THR A 231 19.36 5.04 12.43
CA THR A 231 19.23 4.73 13.86
C THR A 231 17.91 5.21 14.42
N ILE A 232 17.48 4.62 15.53
CA ILE A 232 16.43 5.16 16.39
C ILE A 232 16.97 5.48 17.77
N LYS A 233 16.45 6.54 18.37
CA LYS A 233 16.79 6.92 19.73
C LYS A 233 16.06 6.05 20.73
N GLY A 234 16.81 5.41 21.63
CA GLY A 234 16.25 4.67 22.75
C GLY A 234 15.87 5.57 23.94
N PRO A 235 15.22 5.00 24.97
CA PRO A 235 14.84 5.73 26.17
C PRO A 235 16.05 6.20 27.00
N ASP A 236 17.22 5.59 26.79
CA ASP A 236 18.51 5.96 27.38
C ASP A 236 19.25 7.06 26.58
N GLY A 237 18.68 7.53 25.47
CA GLY A 237 19.30 8.49 24.54
C GLY A 237 20.29 7.86 23.55
N GLY A 238 20.53 6.56 23.63
CA GLY A 238 21.40 5.80 22.72
C GLY A 238 20.85 5.72 21.30
N ASP A 239 21.74 5.53 20.32
CA ASP A 239 21.38 5.28 18.92
C ASP A 239 21.42 3.78 18.63
N TYR A 240 20.29 3.24 18.18
CA TYR A 240 20.13 1.83 17.83
C TYR A 240 19.95 1.68 16.33
N PRO A 241 20.83 0.93 15.62
CA PRO A 241 20.74 0.78 14.18
C PRO A 241 19.49 -0.01 13.78
N LEU A 242 18.88 0.34 12.65
CA LEU A 242 17.84 -0.48 12.06
C LEU A 242 18.44 -1.76 11.46
N ASN A 243 17.64 -2.82 11.44
CA ASN A 243 17.97 -4.02 10.67
C ASN A 243 17.43 -3.86 9.23
N GLY A 244 18.28 -3.47 8.29
CA GLY A 244 17.87 -3.27 6.89
C GLY A 244 17.39 -4.55 6.19
N THR A 245 17.85 -5.73 6.63
CA THR A 245 17.38 -7.02 6.10
C THR A 245 15.96 -7.35 6.57
N LEU A 246 15.68 -7.16 7.86
CA LEU A 246 14.33 -7.34 8.41
C LEU A 246 13.30 -6.46 7.70
N LYS A 247 13.71 -5.23 7.36
CA LYS A 247 12.82 -4.21 6.79
C LYS A 247 12.77 -4.19 5.27
N LEU A 248 13.43 -5.15 4.62
CA LEU A 248 13.67 -5.10 3.19
C LEU A 248 12.39 -5.07 2.36
N GLY A 249 11.40 -5.92 2.67
CA GLY A 249 10.15 -6.00 1.91
C GLY A 249 9.41 -4.66 1.88
N GLU A 250 9.23 -4.07 3.06
CA GLU A 250 8.62 -2.76 3.25
C GLU A 250 9.38 -1.64 2.56
N ASN A 251 10.72 -1.66 2.65
CA ASN A 251 11.55 -0.63 2.02
C ASN A 251 11.53 -0.73 0.48
N ILE A 252 11.42 -1.93 -0.09
CA ILE A 252 11.22 -2.14 -1.54
C ILE A 252 9.84 -1.59 -1.95
N ALA A 253 8.80 -1.91 -1.18
CA ALA A 253 7.44 -1.48 -1.46
C ALA A 253 7.29 0.06 -1.34
N ASP A 254 7.92 0.70 -0.36
CA ASP A 254 7.97 2.17 -0.26
C ASP A 254 8.70 2.82 -1.43
N GLU A 255 9.87 2.28 -1.80
CA GLU A 255 10.73 2.82 -2.85
C GLU A 255 10.03 2.78 -4.21
N GLY A 256 9.44 1.64 -4.57
CA GLY A 256 8.64 1.52 -5.78
C GLY A 256 7.32 2.29 -5.69
N GLY A 257 6.66 2.25 -4.53
CA GLY A 257 5.32 2.81 -4.33
C GLY A 257 5.29 4.32 -4.55
N ILE A 258 6.25 5.06 -3.97
CA ILE A 258 6.31 6.50 -4.16
C ILE A 258 6.63 6.89 -5.62
N ASP A 259 7.55 6.16 -6.27
CA ASP A 259 7.92 6.41 -7.67
C ASP A 259 6.73 6.18 -8.61
N LYS A 260 5.99 5.08 -8.44
CA LYS A 260 4.83 4.77 -9.30
C LYS A 260 3.62 5.63 -9.03
N ALA A 261 3.39 6.05 -7.80
CA ALA A 261 2.37 7.05 -7.49
C ALA A 261 2.72 8.40 -8.10
N TYR A 262 3.99 8.82 -8.05
CA TYR A 262 4.45 10.05 -8.69
C TYR A 262 4.30 9.98 -10.21
N ASP A 263 4.71 8.88 -10.84
CA ASP A 263 4.55 8.68 -12.30
C ASP A 263 3.10 8.74 -12.75
N ALA A 264 2.23 7.99 -12.07
CA ALA A 264 0.80 7.97 -12.38
C ALA A 264 0.17 9.36 -12.26
N TRP A 265 0.55 10.10 -11.21
CA TRP A 265 0.09 11.48 -11.03
C TRP A 265 0.67 12.43 -12.07
N PHE A 266 1.97 12.37 -12.32
CA PHE A 266 2.70 13.33 -13.14
C PHE A 266 2.32 13.20 -14.62
N GLU A 267 2.04 11.98 -15.10
CA GLU A 267 1.48 11.75 -16.43
C GLU A 267 0.09 12.41 -16.57
N ARG A 268 -0.79 12.20 -15.57
CA ARG A 268 -2.12 12.83 -15.52
C ARG A 268 -2.01 14.35 -15.50
N TYR A 269 -1.13 14.89 -14.65
CA TYR A 269 -0.86 16.32 -14.51
C TYR A 269 -0.45 16.95 -15.85
N GLN A 270 0.50 16.34 -16.56
CA GLN A 270 0.97 16.81 -17.86
C GLN A 270 -0.10 16.73 -18.95
N SER A 271 -1.01 15.76 -18.89
CA SER A 271 -2.11 15.62 -19.85
C SER A 271 -3.22 16.68 -19.71
N ASP A 272 -3.24 17.43 -18.60
CA ASP A 272 -4.23 18.49 -18.33
C ASP A 272 -3.56 19.77 -17.83
N PRO A 273 -2.75 20.44 -18.67
CA PRO A 273 -2.00 21.63 -18.27
C PRO A 273 -2.91 22.82 -17.91
N GLN A 274 -4.16 22.81 -18.39
CA GLN A 274 -5.16 23.84 -18.10
C GLN A 274 -6.05 23.49 -16.90
N SER A 275 -5.79 22.38 -16.21
CA SER A 275 -6.54 21.93 -15.03
C SER A 275 -8.06 21.83 -15.26
N LYS A 276 -8.49 21.45 -16.47
CA LYS A 276 -9.93 21.36 -16.82
C LYS A 276 -10.61 20.13 -16.23
N LYS A 277 -9.86 19.03 -16.07
CA LYS A 277 -10.37 17.73 -15.64
C LYS A 277 -9.84 17.32 -14.27
N TYR A 278 -8.59 17.64 -13.94
CA TYR A 278 -7.87 17.00 -12.84
C TYR A 278 -7.62 17.89 -11.62
N ASN A 279 -8.14 19.11 -11.60
CA ASN A 279 -8.00 20.07 -10.51
C ASN A 279 -6.54 20.19 -10.03
N ASN A 280 -5.67 20.61 -10.94
CA ASN A 280 -4.24 20.83 -10.73
C ASN A 280 -3.94 22.22 -10.11
N LYS A 281 -4.95 22.89 -9.55
CA LYS A 281 -4.80 24.23 -8.97
C LYS A 281 -3.95 24.18 -7.71
N ARG A 282 -3.08 25.18 -7.52
CA ARG A 282 -2.33 25.36 -6.27
C ARG A 282 -3.28 25.66 -5.11
N LEU A 283 -2.89 25.28 -3.90
CA LEU A 283 -3.69 25.53 -2.72
C LEU A 283 -3.59 27.02 -2.32
N PRO A 284 -4.72 27.65 -1.95
CA PRO A 284 -4.70 29.00 -1.39
C PRO A 284 -3.80 29.07 -0.14
N LYS A 285 -2.99 30.14 -0.03
CA LYS A 285 -2.00 30.37 1.04
C LYS A 285 -0.80 29.40 1.09
N LEU A 286 -0.62 28.58 0.06
CA LEU A 286 0.52 27.69 -0.13
C LEU A 286 1.02 27.77 -1.58
N GLU A 287 0.78 28.90 -2.25
CA GLU A 287 1.10 29.10 -3.66
C GLU A 287 2.61 29.13 -3.93
N GLU A 288 3.44 29.31 -2.89
CA GLU A 288 4.90 29.15 -3.00
C GLU A 288 5.32 27.71 -3.34
N TYR A 289 4.49 26.71 -3.04
CA TYR A 289 4.78 25.32 -3.36
C TYR A 289 4.19 24.93 -4.73
N SER A 290 4.99 24.23 -5.54
CA SER A 290 4.50 23.63 -6.78
C SER A 290 3.64 22.39 -6.50
N PRO A 291 2.78 21.95 -7.45
CA PRO A 291 2.09 20.68 -7.34
C PRO A 291 3.02 19.48 -7.09
N GLU A 292 4.20 19.44 -7.70
CA GLU A 292 5.23 18.42 -7.48
C GLU A 292 5.74 18.45 -6.03
N GLN A 293 6.04 19.64 -5.49
CA GLN A 293 6.45 19.78 -4.09
C GLN A 293 5.33 19.35 -3.14
N MET A 294 4.09 19.74 -3.43
CA MET A 294 2.92 19.37 -2.62
C MET A 294 2.62 17.87 -2.63
N PHE A 295 2.93 17.15 -3.72
CA PHE A 295 2.87 15.68 -3.73
C PHE A 295 3.78 15.10 -2.64
N PHE A 296 5.05 15.49 -2.62
CA PHE A 296 6.02 14.97 -1.66
C PHE A 296 5.76 15.45 -0.22
N ILE A 297 5.26 16.67 -0.05
CA ILE A 297 4.81 17.17 1.26
C ILE A 297 3.66 16.32 1.79
N GLN A 298 2.68 16.00 0.95
CA GLN A 298 1.55 15.17 1.36
C GLN A 298 1.98 13.73 1.68
N TYR A 299 2.91 13.16 0.91
CA TYR A 299 3.55 11.88 1.25
C TYR A 299 4.25 11.93 2.61
N ALA A 300 5.08 12.94 2.86
CA ALA A 300 5.75 13.08 4.15
C ALA A 300 4.73 13.26 5.30
N ARG A 301 3.64 13.98 5.03
CA ARG A 301 2.58 14.26 6.00
C ARG A 301 1.78 13.00 6.37
N SER A 302 1.53 12.07 5.46
CA SER A 302 0.83 10.81 5.79
C SER A 302 1.63 9.92 6.74
N TRP A 303 2.95 10.13 6.82
CA TRP A 303 3.86 9.44 7.73
C TRP A 303 4.16 10.21 9.03
N CYS A 304 3.57 11.39 9.24
CA CYS A 304 3.80 12.17 10.45
C CYS A 304 3.37 11.40 11.71
N SER A 305 4.35 10.93 12.46
CA SER A 305 4.18 10.27 13.75
C SER A 305 5.45 10.43 14.60
N GLY A 306 5.29 10.40 15.92
CA GLY A 306 6.40 10.38 16.86
C GLY A 306 6.66 8.95 17.34
N PRO A 307 7.87 8.40 17.22
CA PRO A 307 8.17 7.10 17.82
C PRO A 307 8.00 7.20 19.34
N ASN A 308 7.40 6.19 19.96
CA ASN A 308 7.41 6.05 21.42
C ASN A 308 8.72 5.38 21.83
N PRO A 309 9.69 6.10 22.43
CA PRO A 309 11.00 5.53 22.76
C PRO A 309 10.91 4.37 23.76
N ASN A 310 9.85 4.34 24.58
CA ASN A 310 9.61 3.25 25.53
C ASN A 310 9.25 1.92 24.84
N ASN A 311 8.88 1.94 23.56
CA ASN A 311 8.65 0.75 22.74
C ASN A 311 9.81 0.45 21.78
N LEU A 312 11.06 0.71 22.21
CA LEU A 312 12.24 0.48 21.38
C LEU A 312 12.30 -0.94 20.80
N SER A 313 12.01 -1.96 21.61
CA SER A 313 11.99 -3.36 21.16
C SER A 313 10.97 -3.60 20.05
N GLY A 314 9.76 -3.04 20.16
CA GLY A 314 8.76 -3.11 19.10
C GLY A 314 9.23 -2.43 17.82
N LEU A 315 9.82 -1.24 17.91
CA LEU A 315 10.33 -0.50 16.74
C LEU A 315 11.49 -1.21 16.01
N LEU A 316 12.36 -1.89 16.77
CA LEU A 316 13.48 -2.66 16.19
C LEU A 316 13.01 -3.95 15.52
N ASN A 317 11.95 -4.59 16.05
CA ASN A 317 11.43 -5.87 15.55
C ASN A 317 10.29 -5.72 14.53
N ASP A 318 9.74 -4.52 14.35
CA ASP A 318 8.79 -4.23 13.28
C ASP A 318 9.45 -4.45 11.91
N VAL A 319 8.71 -5.03 10.96
CA VAL A 319 9.15 -5.15 9.56
C VAL A 319 9.16 -3.79 8.88
N HIS A 320 8.38 -2.82 9.35
CA HIS A 320 8.37 -1.47 8.79
C HIS A 320 9.53 -0.64 9.34
N SER A 321 10.12 0.17 8.47
CA SER A 321 10.97 1.26 8.93
C SER A 321 10.14 2.26 9.73
N PRO A 322 10.68 2.86 10.81
CA PRO A 322 10.02 3.95 11.50
C PRO A 322 9.65 5.07 10.52
N PRO A 323 8.53 5.78 10.69
CA PRO A 323 8.01 6.66 9.63
C PRO A 323 8.97 7.75 9.14
N ARG A 324 9.82 8.31 10.02
CA ARG A 324 10.91 9.22 9.63
C ARG A 324 11.83 8.62 8.56
N TRP A 325 12.17 7.35 8.69
CA TRP A 325 13.07 6.63 7.79
C TRP A 325 12.37 6.13 6.54
N ARG A 326 11.06 5.85 6.60
CA ARG A 326 10.23 5.67 5.39
C ARG A 326 10.26 6.93 4.52
N ILE A 327 10.15 8.11 5.12
CA ILE A 327 10.26 9.39 4.39
C ILE A 327 11.68 9.61 3.86
N ILE A 328 12.67 9.66 4.76
CA ILE A 328 14.03 10.07 4.39
C ILE A 328 14.70 9.07 3.44
N GLY A 329 14.60 7.77 3.75
CA GLY A 329 15.29 6.72 3.00
C GLY A 329 14.84 6.68 1.54
N VAL A 330 13.53 6.71 1.28
CA VAL A 330 13.04 6.65 -0.10
C VAL A 330 13.18 7.97 -0.85
N LEU A 331 13.01 9.12 -0.17
CA LEU A 331 13.19 10.43 -0.83
C LEU A 331 14.66 10.72 -1.16
N GLN A 332 15.61 10.18 -0.39
CA GLN A 332 17.02 10.18 -0.77
C GLN A 332 17.27 9.48 -2.11
N ASN A 333 16.49 8.45 -2.43
CA ASN A 333 16.59 7.70 -3.68
C ASN A 333 15.85 8.37 -4.85
N SER A 334 14.88 9.24 -4.58
CA SER A 334 14.05 9.87 -5.61
C SER A 334 14.73 11.08 -6.27
N GLN A 335 15.01 10.94 -7.58
CA GLN A 335 15.47 12.06 -8.40
C GLN A 335 14.36 13.09 -8.64
N ASP A 336 13.11 12.62 -8.71
CA ASP A 336 11.92 13.47 -8.85
C ASP A 336 11.75 14.40 -7.63
N PHE A 337 11.96 13.89 -6.42
CA PHE A 337 11.99 14.70 -5.19
C PHE A 337 13.13 15.74 -5.24
N ALA A 338 14.36 15.29 -5.51
CA ALA A 338 15.51 16.19 -5.56
C ALA A 338 15.32 17.33 -6.56
N ARG A 339 14.71 17.05 -7.71
CA ARG A 339 14.36 18.05 -8.72
C ARG A 339 13.24 18.99 -8.26
N ALA A 340 12.16 18.47 -7.68
CA ALA A 340 11.03 19.29 -7.21
C ALA A 340 11.45 20.32 -6.16
N PHE A 341 12.45 19.99 -5.32
CA PHE A 341 12.95 20.88 -4.27
C PHE A 341 14.27 21.58 -4.59
N ASN A 342 14.82 21.39 -5.81
CA ASN A 342 16.15 21.87 -6.18
C ASN A 342 17.23 21.52 -5.13
N CYS A 343 17.24 20.26 -4.67
CA CYS A 343 18.20 19.79 -3.68
C CYS A 343 19.61 19.76 -4.28
N GLU A 344 20.55 20.48 -3.66
CA GLU A 344 21.96 20.48 -4.07
C GLU A 344 22.54 19.06 -4.12
N PRO A 345 23.31 18.70 -5.16
CA PRO A 345 24.00 17.42 -5.23
C PRO A 345 24.91 17.20 -4.01
N GLY A 346 24.75 16.06 -3.33
CA GLY A 346 25.49 15.72 -2.12
C GLY A 346 24.89 16.25 -0.82
N SER A 347 23.80 17.01 -0.88
CA SER A 347 23.00 17.31 0.31
C SER A 347 22.43 16.04 0.94
N TYR A 348 22.03 16.12 2.20
CA TYR A 348 21.51 14.97 2.96
C TYR A 348 20.32 14.29 2.25
N MET A 349 19.45 15.06 1.58
CA MET A 349 18.29 14.53 0.85
C MET A 349 18.56 14.29 -0.65
N ASN A 350 19.77 14.58 -1.15
CA ASN A 350 20.17 14.28 -2.52
C ASN A 350 21.61 13.73 -2.54
N PRO A 351 21.84 12.53 -1.98
CA PRO A 351 23.19 11.97 -1.89
C PRO A 351 23.76 11.67 -3.28
N LEU A 352 25.08 11.84 -3.45
CA LEU A 352 25.74 11.71 -4.75
C LEU A 352 25.83 10.25 -5.22
N LYS A 353 25.61 10.06 -6.52
CA LYS A 353 26.07 8.88 -7.25
C LYS A 353 27.53 9.09 -7.64
N THR A 354 28.48 8.52 -6.89
CA THR A 354 29.90 8.54 -7.29
C THR A 354 30.27 7.20 -7.92
N LYS A 355 31.34 7.19 -8.73
CA LYS A 355 31.85 5.98 -9.41
C LYS A 355 32.14 4.83 -8.43
N ASP A 356 32.44 5.15 -7.17
CA ASP A 356 32.81 4.18 -6.13
C ASP A 356 31.71 3.98 -5.06
N LYS A 357 30.66 4.80 -5.05
CA LYS A 357 29.52 4.71 -4.12
C LYS A 357 28.23 5.10 -4.83
N ASN A 358 27.43 4.11 -5.21
CA ASN A 358 26.04 4.36 -5.57
C ASN A 358 25.22 4.51 -4.27
N THR A 359 24.93 5.73 -3.87
CA THR A 359 24.20 6.02 -2.62
C THR A 359 22.68 6.05 -2.80
N LYS A 360 22.19 6.21 -4.04
CA LYS A 360 20.78 6.10 -4.37
C LYS A 360 20.46 4.67 -4.80
N CYS A 361 19.55 4.05 -4.07
CA CYS A 361 19.10 2.70 -4.33
C CYS A 361 17.89 2.69 -5.26
N SER A 362 17.84 1.74 -6.19
CA SER A 362 16.72 1.60 -7.12
C SER A 362 16.45 0.11 -7.40
N VAL A 363 15.24 -0.32 -7.06
CA VAL A 363 14.72 -1.66 -7.37
C VAL A 363 13.57 -1.53 -8.35
N TRP A 364 12.50 -0.84 -7.94
CA TRP A 364 11.31 -0.60 -8.74
C TRP A 364 11.09 0.88 -9.09
N SER A 365 11.98 1.79 -8.69
CA SER A 365 12.01 3.16 -9.20
C SER A 365 12.77 3.30 -10.52
N LYS A 366 12.68 4.47 -11.15
CA LYS A 366 13.56 4.83 -12.28
C LYS A 366 15.02 4.78 -11.83
N THR A 367 15.89 4.24 -12.69
CA THR A 367 17.32 4.27 -12.47
C THR A 367 17.82 5.72 -12.43
N VAL A 368 18.56 6.03 -11.36
CA VAL A 368 19.19 7.35 -11.14
C VAL A 368 20.48 7.49 -11.91
#